data_AF-A0A2E8F2Z1-F1
#
_entry.id   AF-A0A2E8F2Z1-F1
#
_cell.length_a   1.000
_cell.length_b   1.000
_cell.length_c   1.000
_cell.angle_alpha   90.00
_cell.angle_beta   90.00
_cell.angle_gamma   90.00
#
_symmetry.space_group_name_H-M   'P 1'
#
loop_
_entity.id
_entity.type
_entity.pdbx_description
1 polymer ?
#
loop_
_entity_poly.entity_id
_entity_poly.type
_entity_poly.pdbx_seq_one_letter_code
_entity_poly.pdbx_strand_id
1 'polypeptide(L)'
;MVKVIRTVVLFLFLSVVVLAAGGGDFRPSPLDLAVSPYKYSLLQWELSNFMDKWVRQAGQLLPWMSEDVRSVKNQLAEEFFELGRRQSSLERRLLLSETNGEALSYEEARSLRTELEEIEERRGAMRPQVEEAVEAEISSILGDANFKSRIGLIFPPVDTVFSSSPTVLVLSPRDRIHRRETILLSPGISDEERNRIEEMVLREENLAALVENTGGVATYPSVVSDASSMRHAVVITAHEWLHHWFFFQPLGQHFWGSSEMTTLNETAATLGGQEIGDLAFAAMTGEKGARGPKSGSPPIPGAFDFSEAMRETRLKAEELLAQGKIEEAEAYMEERRQFIADNGRFIRKINQAFFAFHGSYADGPASVSPINEQLKELRRRSDSLGDFLKTVASFSSIQEFTDYLAADQSSANSEPQSVGDKR
;
A
#
# COMPACT_ATOMS: atom_id res chain seq x y z
N MET A 1 10.19 22.24 -45.20
CA MET A 1 11.28 22.93 -44.46
C MET A 1 10.88 23.24 -43.01
N VAL A 2 9.74 23.90 -42.75
CA VAL A 2 9.28 24.27 -41.39
C VAL A 2 9.03 23.07 -40.45
N LYS A 3 8.49 21.94 -40.95
CA LYS A 3 8.30 20.71 -40.14
C LYS A 3 9.62 20.09 -39.69
N VAL A 4 10.62 20.04 -40.57
CA VAL A 4 11.94 19.48 -40.27
C VAL A 4 12.67 20.34 -39.24
N ILE A 5 12.57 21.67 -39.36
CA ILE A 5 13.15 22.62 -38.40
C ILE A 5 12.47 22.46 -37.02
N ARG A 6 11.14 22.29 -36.97
CA ARG A 6 10.42 22.04 -35.71
C ARG A 6 10.84 20.74 -35.03
N THR A 7 11.00 19.65 -35.80
CA THR A 7 11.46 18.35 -35.26
C THR A 7 12.88 18.44 -34.73
N VAL A 8 13.78 19.13 -35.45
CA VAL A 8 15.18 19.31 -35.02
C VAL A 8 15.27 20.17 -33.75
N VAL A 9 14.47 21.24 -33.64
CA VAL A 9 14.42 22.08 -32.45
C VAL A 9 13.85 21.32 -31.25
N LEU A 10 12.81 20.50 -31.44
CA LEU A 10 12.25 19.67 -30.38
C LEU A 10 13.26 18.63 -29.88
N PHE A 11 14.00 18.02 -30.81
CA PHE A 11 15.01 17.02 -30.49
C PHE A 11 16.20 17.64 -29.75
N LEU A 12 16.66 18.82 -30.18
CA LEU A 12 17.70 19.59 -29.49
C LEU A 12 17.24 20.03 -28.10
N PHE A 13 16.00 20.48 -27.95
CA PHE A 13 15.45 20.85 -26.66
C PHE A 13 15.38 19.64 -25.71
N LEU A 14 14.89 18.50 -26.20
CA LEU A 14 14.85 17.25 -25.42
C LEU A 14 16.26 16.77 -25.05
N SER A 15 17.22 16.87 -25.97
CA SER A 15 18.63 16.52 -25.73
C SER A 15 19.26 17.43 -24.67
N VAL A 16 18.96 18.74 -24.72
CA VAL A 16 19.44 19.71 -23.72
C VAL A 16 18.78 19.49 -22.37
N VAL A 17 17.51 19.10 -22.31
CA VAL A 17 16.82 18.75 -21.05
C VAL A 17 17.42 17.47 -20.46
N VAL A 18 17.72 16.45 -21.27
CA VAL A 18 18.40 15.22 -20.82
C VAL A 18 19.83 15.51 -20.34
N LEU A 19 20.58 16.36 -21.04
CA LEU A 19 21.94 16.76 -20.66
C LEU A 19 21.97 17.68 -19.43
N ALA A 20 20.97 18.56 -19.28
CA ALA A 20 20.83 19.43 -18.11
C ALA A 20 20.33 18.67 -16.87
N ALA A 21 19.49 17.64 -17.05
CA ALA A 21 19.09 16.73 -15.98
C ALA A 21 20.20 15.73 -15.59
N GLY A 22 21.10 15.41 -16.52
CA GLY A 22 22.25 14.52 -16.31
C GLY A 22 23.51 15.20 -15.75
N GLY A 23 23.45 16.49 -15.38
CA GLY A 23 24.59 17.30 -14.95
C GLY A 23 25.00 17.18 -13.48
N GLY A 24 24.59 16.12 -12.79
CA GLY A 24 25.14 15.78 -11.47
C GLY A 24 26.29 14.79 -11.64
N ASP A 25 27.37 14.93 -10.85
CA ASP A 25 28.39 13.89 -10.70
C ASP A 25 27.71 12.61 -10.16
N PHE A 26 27.20 11.75 -11.05
CA PHE A 26 26.61 10.48 -10.67
C PHE A 26 27.73 9.50 -10.35
N ARG A 27 28.26 9.59 -9.13
CA ARG A 27 29.12 8.58 -8.53
C ARG A 27 28.22 7.64 -7.75
N PRO A 28 27.82 6.49 -8.31
CA PRO A 28 26.92 5.58 -7.63
C PRO A 28 27.56 5.14 -6.30
N SER A 29 26.78 5.21 -5.22
CA SER A 29 27.21 4.69 -3.92
C SER A 29 27.40 3.16 -3.98
N PRO A 30 28.11 2.55 -3.00
CA PRO A 30 28.15 1.08 -2.87
C PRO A 30 26.73 0.48 -2.82
N LEU A 31 25.81 1.17 -2.15
CA LEU A 31 24.39 0.83 -2.13
C LEU A 31 23.78 0.84 -3.53
N ASP A 32 23.95 1.92 -4.29
CA ASP A 32 23.40 2.06 -5.65
C ASP A 32 23.84 0.94 -6.59
N LEU A 33 25.13 0.58 -6.53
CA LEU A 33 25.70 -0.49 -7.37
C LEU A 33 25.11 -1.85 -6.99
N ALA A 34 24.96 -2.11 -5.70
CA ALA A 34 24.51 -3.41 -5.23
C ALA A 34 23.02 -3.65 -5.41
N VAL A 35 22.18 -2.62 -5.30
CA VAL A 35 20.75 -2.74 -5.57
C VAL A 35 20.41 -2.53 -7.05
N SER A 36 21.35 -2.03 -7.87
CA SER A 36 21.16 -1.80 -9.31
C SER A 36 20.53 -2.98 -10.07
N PRO A 37 20.97 -4.24 -9.88
CA PRO A 37 20.36 -5.40 -10.56
C PRO A 37 18.90 -5.63 -10.16
N TYR A 38 18.51 -5.12 -9.01
CA TYR A 38 17.19 -5.29 -8.41
C TYR A 38 16.33 -4.03 -8.50
N LYS A 39 16.82 -2.89 -9.00
CA LYS A 39 16.03 -1.64 -9.02
C LYS A 39 14.82 -1.79 -9.93
N TYR A 40 13.64 -1.47 -9.39
CA TYR A 40 12.41 -1.45 -10.16
C TYR A 40 12.28 -0.14 -10.94
N SER A 41 12.08 -0.22 -12.25
CA SER A 41 11.97 0.95 -13.12
C SER A 41 10.51 1.42 -13.24
N LEU A 42 10.15 2.44 -12.46
CA LEU A 42 8.81 3.05 -12.52
C LEU A 42 8.49 3.61 -13.90
N LEU A 43 9.45 4.30 -14.54
CA LEU A 43 9.23 4.88 -15.88
C LEU A 43 8.97 3.82 -16.95
N GLN A 44 9.71 2.72 -16.90
CA GLN A 44 9.49 1.62 -17.84
C GLN A 44 8.14 0.96 -17.60
N TRP A 45 7.78 0.77 -16.33
CA TRP A 45 6.49 0.22 -15.92
C TRP A 45 5.31 1.08 -16.38
N GLU A 46 5.35 2.39 -16.11
CA GLU A 46 4.30 3.33 -16.49
C GLU A 46 4.14 3.36 -18.01
N LEU A 47 5.25 3.45 -18.76
CA LEU A 47 5.18 3.48 -20.22
C LEU A 47 4.59 2.20 -20.83
N SER A 48 4.94 1.03 -20.29
CA SER A 48 4.45 -0.26 -20.81
C SER A 48 2.98 -0.51 -20.48
N ASN A 49 2.49 -0.04 -19.34
CA ASN A 49 1.12 -0.35 -18.89
C ASN A 49 0.13 0.75 -19.21
N PHE A 50 0.55 2.02 -19.21
CA PHE A 50 -0.33 3.14 -19.53
C PHE A 50 -0.78 3.09 -21.00
N MET A 51 0.15 3.00 -21.95
CA MET A 51 -0.18 3.09 -23.38
C MET A 51 -1.06 1.92 -23.84
N ASP A 52 -0.68 0.70 -23.48
CA ASP A 52 -1.40 -0.49 -23.91
C ASP A 52 -2.82 -0.55 -23.36
N LYS A 53 -3.02 -0.05 -22.14
CA LYS A 53 -4.34 -0.05 -21.47
C LYS A 53 -5.25 1.05 -21.97
N TRP A 54 -4.75 2.28 -22.10
CA TRP A 54 -5.54 3.41 -22.58
C TRP A 54 -5.94 3.27 -24.05
N VAL A 55 -5.13 2.61 -24.89
CA VAL A 55 -5.52 2.25 -26.27
C VAL A 55 -6.72 1.28 -26.29
N ARG A 56 -6.78 0.31 -25.36
CA ARG A 56 -7.94 -0.59 -25.22
C ARG A 56 -9.15 0.13 -24.65
N GLN A 57 -8.96 0.96 -23.63
CA GLN A 57 -10.03 1.66 -22.91
C GLN A 57 -10.66 2.78 -23.77
N ALA A 58 -9.89 3.48 -24.60
CA ALA A 58 -10.40 4.46 -25.55
C ALA A 58 -11.37 3.85 -26.58
N GLY A 59 -11.25 2.54 -26.87
CA GLY A 59 -12.20 1.79 -27.70
C GLY A 59 -13.50 1.40 -27.00
N GLN A 60 -13.57 1.51 -25.66
CA GLN A 60 -14.66 1.00 -24.82
C GLN A 60 -15.41 2.09 -24.05
N LEU A 61 -15.17 3.37 -24.35
CA LEU A 61 -15.87 4.54 -23.78
C LEU A 61 -17.34 4.65 -24.26
N LEU A 62 -18.15 3.62 -24.03
CA LEU A 62 -19.60 3.64 -24.25
C LEU A 62 -20.34 3.31 -22.94
N PRO A 63 -21.28 4.16 -22.47
CA PRO A 63 -21.89 4.03 -21.14
C PRO A 63 -22.92 2.90 -20.97
N TRP A 64 -22.88 1.86 -21.80
CA TRP A 64 -23.90 0.81 -21.86
C TRP A 64 -23.28 -0.58 -21.65
N MET A 65 -22.82 -0.86 -20.44
CA MET A 65 -22.71 -2.24 -19.98
C MET A 65 -24.05 -2.62 -19.33
N SER A 66 -24.76 -3.59 -19.88
CA SER A 66 -25.94 -4.18 -19.22
C SER A 66 -25.53 -4.84 -17.90
N GLU A 67 -26.47 -4.95 -16.95
CA GLU A 67 -26.26 -5.66 -15.68
C GLU A 67 -25.73 -7.09 -15.90
N ASP A 68 -26.14 -7.74 -16.99
CA ASP A 68 -25.64 -9.06 -17.40
C ASP A 68 -24.13 -9.07 -17.68
N VAL A 69 -23.57 -7.99 -18.26
CA VAL A 69 -22.12 -7.89 -18.52
C VAL A 69 -21.35 -7.60 -17.24
N ARG A 70 -21.92 -6.81 -16.33
CA ARG A 70 -21.32 -6.49 -15.03
C ARG A 70 -21.22 -7.74 -14.14
N SER A 71 -22.30 -8.54 -14.05
CA SER A 71 -22.30 -9.77 -13.25
C SER A 71 -21.31 -10.82 -13.76
N VAL A 72 -21.17 -10.99 -15.07
CA VAL A 72 -20.18 -11.89 -15.67
C VAL A 72 -18.75 -11.47 -15.33
N LYS A 73 -18.44 -10.16 -15.40
CA LYS A 73 -17.12 -9.64 -15.04
C LYS A 73 -16.78 -9.82 -13.55
N ASN A 74 -17.78 -9.72 -12.67
CA ASN A 74 -17.58 -9.95 -11.24
C ASN A 74 -17.26 -11.42 -10.94
N GLN A 75 -17.93 -12.37 -11.61
CA GLN A 75 -17.60 -13.80 -11.49
C GLN A 75 -16.18 -14.11 -11.97
N LEU A 76 -15.73 -13.47 -13.05
CA LEU A 76 -14.35 -13.60 -13.54
C LEU A 76 -13.33 -13.06 -12.53
N ALA A 77 -13.67 -12.00 -11.80
CA ALA A 77 -12.80 -11.47 -10.74
C ALA A 77 -12.64 -12.48 -9.60
N GLU A 78 -13.74 -13.09 -9.13
CA GLU A 78 -13.68 -14.15 -8.10
C GLU A 78 -12.79 -15.31 -8.54
N GLU A 79 -12.99 -15.80 -9.76
CA GLU A 79 -12.20 -16.90 -10.33
C GLU A 79 -10.72 -16.54 -10.43
N PHE A 80 -10.38 -15.34 -10.91
CA PHE A 80 -9.00 -14.88 -11.03
C PHE A 80 -8.23 -14.90 -9.71
N PHE A 81 -8.87 -14.43 -8.63
CA PHE A 81 -8.25 -14.41 -7.30
C PHE A 81 -8.26 -15.79 -6.62
N GLU A 82 -9.21 -16.67 -6.94
CA GLU A 82 -9.15 -18.07 -6.51
C GLU A 82 -7.98 -18.81 -7.15
N LEU A 83 -7.77 -18.62 -8.46
CA LEU A 83 -6.62 -19.14 -9.18
C LEU A 83 -5.30 -18.61 -8.59
N GLY A 84 -5.23 -17.34 -8.22
CA GLY A 84 -4.06 -16.78 -7.52
C GLY A 84 -3.75 -17.48 -6.19
N ARG A 85 -4.78 -17.73 -5.35
CA ARG A 85 -4.61 -18.49 -4.09
C ARG A 85 -4.12 -19.91 -4.34
N ARG A 86 -4.64 -20.57 -5.39
CA ARG A 86 -4.22 -21.92 -5.79
C ARG A 86 -2.76 -21.90 -6.25
N GLN A 87 -2.37 -20.94 -7.10
CA GLN A 87 -1.00 -20.75 -7.56
C GLN A 87 -0.02 -20.64 -6.38
N SER A 88 -0.26 -19.73 -5.44
CA SER A 88 0.61 -19.57 -4.27
C SER A 88 0.68 -20.82 -3.39
N SER A 89 -0.39 -21.63 -3.34
CA SER A 89 -0.36 -22.90 -2.62
C SER A 89 0.50 -23.96 -3.31
N LEU A 90 0.49 -24.00 -4.64
CA LEU A 90 1.30 -24.92 -5.43
C LEU A 90 2.78 -24.52 -5.39
N GLU A 91 3.09 -23.23 -5.52
CA GLU A 91 4.45 -22.69 -5.38
C GLU A 91 5.05 -23.04 -4.01
N ARG A 92 4.29 -22.85 -2.92
CA ARG A 92 4.74 -23.24 -1.57
C ARG A 92 5.04 -24.72 -1.45
N ARG A 93 4.22 -25.59 -2.06
CA ARG A 93 4.46 -27.05 -2.05
C ARG A 93 5.75 -27.40 -2.77
N LEU A 94 6.01 -26.76 -3.91
CA LEU A 94 7.24 -26.94 -4.67
C LEU A 94 8.46 -26.51 -3.85
N LEU A 95 8.40 -25.33 -3.23
CA LEU A 95 9.50 -24.73 -2.47
C LEU A 95 9.81 -25.51 -1.17
N LEU A 96 8.78 -25.99 -0.46
CA LEU A 96 8.95 -26.83 0.74
C LEU A 96 9.59 -28.19 0.41
N SER A 97 9.27 -28.77 -0.75
CA SER A 97 9.87 -30.04 -1.17
C SER A 97 11.37 -29.93 -1.46
N GLU A 98 11.80 -28.79 -1.96
CA GLU A 98 13.22 -28.49 -2.21
C GLU A 98 13.99 -28.24 -0.90
N THR A 99 13.30 -27.73 0.13
CA THR A 99 13.93 -27.31 1.40
C THR A 99 13.97 -28.43 2.46
N ASN A 100 12.94 -29.27 2.57
CA ASN A 100 12.79 -30.24 3.66
C ASN A 100 13.40 -31.63 3.38
N GLY A 101 13.99 -31.85 2.19
CA GLY A 101 14.61 -33.14 1.83
C GLY A 101 13.64 -34.28 1.51
N GLU A 102 12.33 -34.08 1.69
CA GLU A 102 11.27 -34.92 1.10
C GLU A 102 11.01 -34.46 -0.34
N ALA A 103 11.94 -34.82 -1.23
CA ALA A 103 11.83 -34.47 -2.65
C ALA A 103 10.56 -35.08 -3.24
N LEU A 104 9.72 -34.23 -3.85
CA LEU A 104 8.63 -34.70 -4.70
C LEU A 104 9.18 -35.64 -5.78
N SER A 105 8.41 -36.64 -6.17
CA SER A 105 8.78 -37.44 -7.34
C SER A 105 8.86 -36.54 -8.58
N TYR A 106 9.68 -36.95 -9.56
CA TYR A 106 9.80 -36.20 -10.83
C TYR A 106 8.43 -35.97 -11.50
N GLU A 107 7.54 -36.95 -11.44
CA GLU A 107 6.20 -36.86 -12.02
C GLU A 107 5.32 -35.86 -11.26
N GLU A 108 5.37 -35.83 -9.94
CA GLU A 108 4.64 -34.85 -9.12
C GLU A 108 5.15 -33.43 -9.34
N ALA A 109 6.48 -33.23 -9.35
CA ALA A 109 7.07 -31.91 -9.61
C ALA A 109 6.74 -31.41 -11.02
N ARG A 110 6.74 -32.31 -12.03
CA ARG A 110 6.33 -31.97 -13.40
C ARG A 110 4.85 -31.61 -13.47
N SER A 111 3.98 -32.39 -12.84
CA SER A 111 2.54 -32.14 -12.79
C SER A 111 2.21 -30.77 -12.17
N LEU A 112 2.84 -30.46 -11.03
CA LEU A 112 2.67 -29.15 -10.37
C LEU A 112 3.13 -27.99 -11.26
N ARG A 113 4.24 -28.14 -11.98
CA ARG A 113 4.73 -27.11 -12.91
C ARG A 113 3.78 -26.89 -14.08
N THR A 114 3.24 -27.96 -14.66
CA THR A 114 2.20 -27.84 -15.70
C THR A 114 0.96 -27.13 -15.17
N GLU A 115 0.51 -27.48 -13.96
CA GLU A 115 -0.65 -26.82 -13.34
C GLU A 115 -0.38 -25.32 -13.07
N LEU A 116 0.84 -24.95 -12.68
CA LEU A 116 1.25 -23.54 -12.52
C LEU A 116 1.21 -22.79 -13.85
N GLU A 117 1.78 -23.35 -14.91
CA GLU A 117 1.77 -22.75 -16.26
C GLU A 117 0.34 -22.54 -16.77
N GLU A 118 -0.55 -23.52 -16.58
CA GLU A 118 -1.98 -23.42 -16.95
C GLU A 118 -2.70 -22.32 -16.16
N ILE A 119 -2.42 -22.20 -14.85
CA ILE A 119 -2.98 -21.14 -14.01
C ILE A 119 -2.47 -19.77 -14.47
N GLU A 120 -1.17 -19.62 -14.72
CA GLU A 120 -0.57 -18.36 -15.19
C GLU A 120 -1.19 -17.90 -16.52
N GLU A 121 -1.35 -18.80 -17.49
CA GLU A 121 -1.98 -18.48 -18.78
C GLU A 121 -3.44 -18.02 -18.59
N ARG A 122 -4.22 -18.78 -17.81
CA ARG A 122 -5.63 -18.46 -17.55
C ARG A 122 -5.79 -17.12 -16.83
N ARG A 123 -4.96 -16.85 -15.83
CA ARG A 123 -4.95 -15.56 -15.11
C ARG A 123 -4.54 -14.42 -16.04
N GLY A 124 -3.53 -14.62 -16.89
CA GLY A 124 -3.10 -13.63 -17.88
C GLY A 124 -4.22 -13.23 -18.84
N ALA A 125 -5.04 -14.20 -19.27
CA ALA A 125 -6.18 -13.95 -20.15
C ALA A 125 -7.36 -13.23 -19.45
N MET A 126 -7.60 -13.52 -18.17
CA MET A 126 -8.68 -12.90 -17.38
C MET A 126 -8.35 -11.47 -16.93
N ARG A 127 -7.08 -11.20 -16.63
CA ARG A 127 -6.62 -9.98 -15.96
C ARG A 127 -7.22 -8.68 -16.52
N PRO A 128 -7.22 -8.40 -17.85
CA PRO A 128 -7.77 -7.13 -18.34
C PRO A 128 -9.27 -6.94 -18.01
N GLN A 129 -10.04 -8.02 -18.00
CA GLN A 129 -11.48 -7.97 -17.70
C GLN A 129 -11.72 -7.80 -16.20
N VAL A 130 -10.84 -8.36 -15.37
CA VAL A 130 -10.88 -8.24 -13.91
C VAL A 130 -10.46 -6.84 -13.46
N GLU A 131 -9.40 -6.27 -14.04
CA GLU A 131 -9.00 -4.88 -13.82
C GLU A 131 -10.15 -3.92 -14.12
N GLU A 132 -10.78 -4.07 -15.30
CA GLU A 132 -11.93 -3.25 -15.69
C GLU A 132 -13.13 -3.42 -14.75
N ALA A 133 -13.39 -4.65 -14.27
CA ALA A 133 -14.47 -4.92 -13.31
C ALA A 133 -14.27 -4.17 -11.99
N VAL A 134 -13.07 -4.29 -11.42
CA VAL A 134 -12.72 -3.64 -10.15
C VAL A 134 -12.71 -2.12 -10.30
N GLU A 135 -12.13 -1.59 -11.38
CA GLU A 135 -12.11 -0.16 -11.68
C GLU A 135 -13.49 0.44 -11.85
N ALA A 136 -14.37 -0.25 -12.56
CA ALA A 136 -15.74 0.20 -12.77
C ALA A 136 -16.53 0.25 -11.46
N GLU A 137 -16.37 -0.76 -10.60
CA GLU A 137 -17.08 -0.78 -9.32
C GLU A 137 -16.56 0.28 -8.35
N ILE A 138 -15.24 0.43 -8.22
CA ILE A 138 -14.66 1.51 -7.42
C ILE A 138 -15.10 2.87 -7.97
N SER A 139 -15.07 3.08 -9.29
CA SER A 139 -15.54 4.32 -9.92
C SER A 139 -17.02 4.61 -9.63
N SER A 140 -17.86 3.57 -9.57
CA SER A 140 -19.27 3.68 -9.20
C SER A 140 -19.43 4.16 -7.76
N ILE A 141 -18.75 3.51 -6.80
CA ILE A 141 -18.77 3.87 -5.38
C ILE A 141 -18.26 5.31 -5.16
N LEU A 142 -17.17 5.69 -5.83
CA LEU A 142 -16.65 7.06 -5.80
C LEU A 142 -17.64 8.08 -6.37
N GLY A 143 -18.40 7.66 -7.39
CA GLY A 143 -19.48 8.44 -7.97
C GLY A 143 -20.56 8.79 -6.95
N ASP A 144 -20.95 7.81 -6.15
CA ASP A 144 -21.96 7.96 -5.09
C ASP A 144 -21.42 8.73 -3.88
N ALA A 145 -20.12 8.59 -3.59
CA ALA A 145 -19.40 9.38 -2.57
C ALA A 145 -19.07 10.82 -3.03
N ASN A 146 -19.69 11.30 -4.11
CA ASN A 146 -19.59 12.68 -4.61
C ASN A 146 -18.15 13.09 -5.03
N PHE A 147 -17.34 12.17 -5.55
CA PHE A 147 -16.01 12.47 -6.11
C PHE A 147 -16.04 12.86 -7.59
N LYS A 148 -17.22 12.94 -8.22
CA LYS A 148 -17.36 13.41 -9.59
C LYS A 148 -16.90 14.87 -9.70
N SER A 149 -16.01 15.12 -10.65
CA SER A 149 -15.62 16.47 -11.06
C SER A 149 -16.82 17.25 -11.62
N ARG A 150 -16.64 18.56 -11.86
CA ARG A 150 -17.68 19.43 -12.44
C ARG A 150 -18.19 18.96 -13.80
N ILE A 151 -17.41 18.16 -14.52
CA ILE A 151 -17.77 17.58 -15.81
C ILE A 151 -18.36 16.16 -15.68
N GLY A 152 -18.62 15.69 -14.45
CA GLY A 152 -19.28 14.42 -14.15
C GLY A 152 -18.37 13.19 -14.10
N LEU A 153 -17.05 13.36 -14.24
CA LEU A 153 -16.08 12.26 -14.28
C LEU A 153 -15.28 12.14 -12.99
N ILE A 154 -14.89 10.92 -12.60
CA ILE A 154 -13.91 10.69 -11.53
C ILE A 154 -12.52 11.08 -12.03
N PHE A 155 -11.81 11.88 -11.24
CA PHE A 155 -10.44 12.31 -11.56
C PHE A 155 -9.55 12.24 -10.30
N PRO A 156 -8.37 11.60 -10.37
CA PRO A 156 -7.87 10.83 -11.51
C PRO A 156 -8.73 9.57 -11.77
N PRO A 157 -8.78 9.06 -13.01
CA PRO A 157 -9.45 7.79 -13.31
C PRO A 157 -8.87 6.65 -12.45
N VAL A 158 -9.74 5.75 -11.99
CA VAL A 158 -9.30 4.52 -11.32
C VAL A 158 -8.62 3.64 -12.37
N ASP A 159 -7.35 3.34 -12.15
CA ASP A 159 -6.53 2.60 -13.10
C ASP A 159 -5.49 1.74 -12.35
N THR A 160 -5.64 0.42 -12.44
CA THR A 160 -4.85 -0.56 -11.69
C THR A 160 -4.42 -1.75 -12.53
N VAL A 161 -3.26 -2.32 -12.22
CA VAL A 161 -2.75 -3.54 -12.84
C VAL A 161 -2.51 -4.59 -11.78
N PHE A 162 -3.16 -5.73 -11.93
CA PHE A 162 -2.97 -6.88 -11.03
C PHE A 162 -1.75 -7.69 -11.47
N SER A 163 -0.69 -7.66 -10.67
CA SER A 163 0.56 -8.38 -10.94
C SER A 163 1.40 -8.52 -9.66
N SER A 164 2.57 -9.14 -9.77
CA SER A 164 3.55 -9.18 -8.67
C SER A 164 4.01 -7.75 -8.31
N SER A 165 3.51 -7.25 -7.18
CA SER A 165 3.85 -5.91 -6.68
C SER A 165 5.36 -5.80 -6.37
N PRO A 166 6.01 -4.66 -6.64
CA PRO A 166 7.40 -4.43 -6.29
C PRO A 166 7.72 -4.73 -4.83
N THR A 167 8.96 -5.11 -4.55
CA THR A 167 9.48 -5.11 -3.19
C THR A 167 10.00 -3.72 -2.83
N VAL A 168 10.14 -3.45 -1.56
CA VAL A 168 10.59 -2.16 -1.05
C VAL A 168 11.78 -2.36 -0.12
N LEU A 169 12.86 -1.61 -0.35
CA LEU A 169 13.98 -1.45 0.56
C LEU A 169 13.79 -0.15 1.35
N VAL A 170 13.54 -0.28 2.64
CA VAL A 170 13.37 0.84 3.57
C VAL A 170 14.66 1.05 4.34
N LEU A 171 15.13 2.30 4.36
CA LEU A 171 16.34 2.71 5.06
C LEU A 171 15.99 3.61 6.24
N SER A 172 16.54 3.29 7.42
CA SER A 172 16.42 4.09 8.64
C SER A 172 17.78 4.34 9.26
N PRO A 173 18.03 5.53 9.84
CA PRO A 173 19.13 5.71 10.78
C PRO A 173 19.03 4.67 11.91
N ARG A 174 20.19 4.29 12.47
CA ARG A 174 20.22 3.34 13.60
C ARG A 174 19.91 4.00 14.94
N ASP A 175 20.16 5.30 15.05
CA ASP A 175 20.01 6.08 16.29
C ASP A 175 18.57 6.56 16.56
N ARG A 176 17.66 6.44 15.58
CA ARG A 176 16.24 6.79 15.73
C ARG A 176 15.38 6.06 14.71
N ILE A 177 14.12 5.86 15.05
CA ILE A 177 13.15 5.24 14.13
C ILE A 177 12.64 6.34 13.19
N HIS A 178 13.18 6.36 11.97
CA HIS A 178 12.87 7.39 11.00
C HIS A 178 13.10 6.89 9.58
N ARG A 179 12.10 7.03 8.71
CA ARG A 179 12.20 6.60 7.31
C ARG A 179 13.06 7.62 6.54
N ARG A 180 14.33 7.30 6.33
CA ARG A 180 15.27 8.16 5.58
C ARG A 180 15.02 8.09 4.08
N GLU A 181 14.85 6.88 3.57
CA GLU A 181 14.72 6.62 2.14
C GLU A 181 13.97 5.31 1.89
N THR A 182 13.39 5.19 0.72
CA THR A 182 12.65 4.00 0.27
C THR A 182 12.97 3.76 -1.20
N ILE A 183 13.45 2.56 -1.53
CA ILE A 183 13.87 2.17 -2.87
C ILE A 183 13.01 1.01 -3.32
N LEU A 184 12.34 1.15 -4.47
CA LEU A 184 11.58 0.06 -5.07
C LEU A 184 12.53 -0.92 -5.75
N LEU A 185 12.34 -2.20 -5.43
CA LEU A 185 13.08 -3.31 -5.96
C LEU A 185 12.14 -4.28 -6.70
N SER A 186 12.71 -5.10 -7.57
CA SER A 186 11.98 -6.11 -8.34
C SER A 186 11.21 -7.06 -7.42
N PRO A 187 10.04 -7.57 -7.85
CA PRO A 187 9.35 -8.63 -7.11
C PRO A 187 10.19 -9.92 -7.06
N GLY A 188 9.85 -10.82 -6.14
CA GLY A 188 10.41 -12.18 -6.12
C GLY A 188 11.83 -12.31 -5.57
N ILE A 189 12.35 -11.30 -4.87
CA ILE A 189 13.67 -11.38 -4.20
C ILE A 189 13.59 -12.40 -3.06
N SER A 190 14.46 -13.42 -3.08
CA SER A 190 14.52 -14.47 -2.06
C SER A 190 14.98 -13.94 -0.71
N ASP A 191 14.66 -14.65 0.37
CA ASP A 191 15.02 -14.22 1.74
C ASP A 191 16.54 -14.16 1.96
N GLU A 192 17.31 -15.04 1.32
CA GLU A 192 18.78 -14.99 1.34
C GLU A 192 19.28 -13.69 0.73
N GLU A 193 18.71 -13.29 -0.40
CA GLU A 193 19.13 -12.09 -1.13
C GLU A 193 18.69 -10.81 -0.41
N ARG A 194 17.50 -10.82 0.21
CA ARG A 194 17.05 -9.76 1.13
C ARG A 194 18.05 -9.57 2.26
N ASN A 195 18.45 -10.66 2.92
CA ASN A 195 19.40 -10.59 4.04
C ASN A 195 20.75 -10.03 3.58
N ARG A 196 21.26 -10.47 2.41
CA ARG A 196 22.50 -9.92 1.84
C ARG A 196 22.43 -8.42 1.58
N ILE A 197 21.33 -7.94 0.99
CA ILE A 197 21.12 -6.51 0.73
C ILE A 197 21.11 -5.72 2.05
N GLU A 198 20.38 -6.21 3.05
CA GLU A 198 20.25 -5.53 4.34
C GLU A 198 21.55 -5.50 5.16
N GLU A 199 22.29 -6.61 5.19
CA GLU A 199 23.60 -6.69 5.85
C GLU A 199 24.63 -5.78 5.20
N MET A 200 24.61 -5.71 3.88
CA MET A 200 25.47 -4.80 3.15
C MET A 200 25.14 -3.34 3.46
N VAL A 201 23.86 -2.96 3.50
CA VAL A 201 23.46 -1.60 3.92
C VAL A 201 23.99 -1.28 5.32
N LEU A 202 23.86 -2.22 6.26
CA LEU A 202 24.39 -2.05 7.61
C LEU A 202 25.92 -1.84 7.59
N ARG A 203 26.65 -2.64 6.82
CA ARG A 203 28.12 -2.61 6.79
C ARG A 203 28.70 -1.37 6.10
N GLU A 204 28.13 -1.00 4.94
CA GLU A 204 28.69 0.05 4.09
C GLU A 204 28.16 1.44 4.46
N GLU A 205 26.90 1.54 4.90
CA GLU A 205 26.21 2.82 5.13
C GLU A 205 25.88 3.06 6.63
N ASN A 206 26.07 2.06 7.49
CA ASN A 206 25.71 2.09 8.92
C ASN A 206 24.24 2.45 9.17
N LEU A 207 23.34 1.81 8.43
CA LEU A 207 21.89 2.02 8.52
C LEU A 207 21.16 0.73 8.86
N ALA A 208 19.99 0.89 9.49
CA ALA A 208 19.01 -0.17 9.54
C ALA A 208 18.29 -0.26 8.18
N ALA A 209 18.14 -1.49 7.70
CA ALA A 209 17.49 -1.79 6.42
C ALA A 209 16.41 -2.85 6.58
N LEU A 210 15.34 -2.73 5.79
CA LEU A 210 14.32 -3.75 5.65
C LEU A 210 13.90 -3.87 4.18
N VAL A 211 14.02 -5.07 3.62
CA VAL A 211 13.43 -5.46 2.34
C VAL A 211 12.13 -6.20 2.61
N GLU A 212 11.04 -5.71 2.05
CA GLU A 212 9.70 -6.26 2.25
C GLU A 212 8.87 -6.27 0.97
N ASN A 213 7.86 -7.15 0.91
CA ASN A 213 6.87 -7.12 -0.16
C ASN A 213 5.87 -5.97 0.09
N THR A 214 5.47 -5.27 -0.98
CA THR A 214 4.36 -4.32 -0.91
C THR A 214 3.05 -4.98 -1.31
N GLY A 215 1.92 -4.53 -0.75
CA GLY A 215 0.58 -4.92 -1.21
C GLY A 215 0.21 -4.24 -2.53
N GLY A 216 0.62 -2.98 -2.68
CA GLY A 216 0.49 -2.20 -3.90
C GLY A 216 1.45 -1.01 -3.91
N VAL A 217 1.53 -0.34 -5.05
CA VAL A 217 2.29 0.90 -5.25
C VAL A 217 1.47 1.87 -6.08
N ALA A 218 1.31 3.10 -5.58
CA ALA A 218 0.59 4.20 -6.22
C ALA A 218 1.30 4.80 -7.46
N THR A 219 1.88 3.99 -8.35
CA THR A 219 2.24 4.42 -9.72
C THR A 219 0.98 4.73 -10.52
N TYR A 220 1.08 5.31 -11.72
CA TYR A 220 -0.09 5.47 -12.60
C TYR A 220 0.10 4.73 -13.94
N PRO A 221 -0.59 3.59 -14.19
CA PRO A 221 -1.57 2.90 -13.33
C PRO A 221 -0.95 2.30 -12.06
N SER A 222 -1.77 2.09 -11.01
CA SER A 222 -1.27 1.48 -9.76
C SER A 222 -0.93 0.01 -9.98
N VAL A 223 0.06 -0.50 -9.23
CA VAL A 223 0.37 -1.94 -9.20
C VAL A 223 -0.23 -2.51 -7.94
N VAL A 224 -1.02 -3.58 -8.06
CA VAL A 224 -1.62 -4.25 -6.90
C VAL A 224 -1.32 -5.73 -6.96
N SER A 225 -0.92 -6.28 -5.81
CA SER A 225 -0.60 -7.69 -5.67
C SER A 225 -1.81 -8.57 -5.97
N ASP A 226 -1.62 -9.43 -6.95
CA ASP A 226 -2.59 -10.43 -7.38
C ASP A 226 -2.50 -11.74 -6.56
N ALA A 227 -1.57 -11.83 -5.62
CA ALA A 227 -1.40 -12.96 -4.70
C ALA A 227 -2.32 -12.90 -3.47
N SER A 228 -3.01 -11.77 -3.29
CA SER A 228 -3.91 -11.54 -2.17
C SER A 228 -5.36 -11.99 -2.48
N SER A 229 -6.21 -12.07 -1.46
CA SER A 229 -7.64 -12.32 -1.69
C SER A 229 -8.28 -11.18 -2.48
N MET A 230 -9.32 -11.45 -3.26
CA MET A 230 -10.09 -10.43 -4.00
C MET A 230 -10.44 -9.21 -3.15
N ARG A 231 -11.02 -9.41 -1.95
CA ARG A 231 -11.34 -8.31 -1.04
C ARG A 231 -10.12 -7.43 -0.74
N HIS A 232 -8.98 -8.04 -0.46
CA HIS A 232 -7.76 -7.31 -0.15
C HIS A 232 -7.23 -6.55 -1.36
N ALA A 233 -7.22 -7.16 -2.54
CA ALA A 233 -6.83 -6.50 -3.78
C ALA A 233 -7.71 -5.28 -4.09
N VAL A 234 -9.04 -5.41 -3.96
CA VAL A 234 -9.99 -4.31 -4.18
C VAL A 234 -9.78 -3.18 -3.16
N VAL A 235 -9.54 -3.51 -1.88
CA VAL A 235 -9.21 -2.53 -0.84
C VAL A 235 -7.89 -1.81 -1.14
N ILE A 236 -6.86 -2.52 -1.59
CA ILE A 236 -5.59 -1.90 -1.99
C ILE A 236 -5.80 -1.01 -3.22
N THR A 237 -6.54 -1.45 -4.24
CA THR A 237 -6.83 -0.60 -5.41
C THR A 237 -7.49 0.72 -5.00
N ALA A 238 -8.44 0.69 -4.05
CA ALA A 238 -9.04 1.90 -3.51
C ALA A 238 -8.06 2.76 -2.69
N HIS A 239 -7.18 2.13 -1.91
CA HIS A 239 -6.11 2.80 -1.16
C HIS A 239 -5.14 3.52 -2.12
N GLU A 240 -4.64 2.85 -3.16
CA GLU A 240 -3.73 3.46 -4.14
C GLU A 240 -4.40 4.59 -4.93
N TRP A 241 -5.69 4.44 -5.26
CA TRP A 241 -6.44 5.51 -5.92
C TRP A 241 -6.58 6.75 -5.01
N LEU A 242 -6.77 6.57 -3.70
CA LEU A 242 -6.79 7.69 -2.76
C LEU A 242 -5.46 8.42 -2.74
N HIS A 243 -4.33 7.73 -2.82
CA HIS A 243 -3.01 8.36 -3.00
C HIS A 243 -2.93 9.18 -4.29
N HIS A 244 -3.42 8.66 -5.42
CA HIS A 244 -3.49 9.41 -6.67
C HIS A 244 -4.36 10.67 -6.55
N TRP A 245 -5.48 10.58 -5.84
CA TRP A 245 -6.36 11.71 -5.63
C TRP A 245 -5.74 12.74 -4.67
N PHE A 246 -5.19 12.29 -3.54
CA PHE A 246 -4.51 13.10 -2.54
C PHE A 246 -3.30 13.83 -3.11
N PHE A 247 -2.61 13.28 -4.12
CA PHE A 247 -1.51 13.95 -4.82
C PHE A 247 -1.90 15.37 -5.29
N PHE A 248 -3.16 15.58 -5.68
CA PHE A 248 -3.68 16.88 -6.11
C PHE A 248 -4.22 17.74 -4.97
N GLN A 249 -4.24 17.23 -3.73
CA GLN A 249 -4.75 17.89 -2.53
C GLN A 249 -3.62 18.32 -1.59
N PRO A 250 -3.86 19.28 -0.68
CA PRO A 250 -2.87 19.69 0.32
C PRO A 250 -2.24 18.51 1.07
N LEU A 251 -3.04 17.53 1.48
CA LEU A 251 -2.56 16.36 2.22
C LEU A 251 -1.50 15.54 1.46
N GLY A 252 -1.66 15.32 0.15
CA GLY A 252 -0.65 14.60 -0.64
C GLY A 252 0.54 15.48 -1.01
N GLN A 253 0.33 16.77 -1.28
CA GLN A 253 1.42 17.72 -1.55
C GLN A 253 2.39 17.84 -0.36
N HIS A 254 1.90 17.63 0.87
CA HIS A 254 2.68 17.69 2.10
C HIS A 254 3.01 16.31 2.67
N PHE A 255 2.85 15.23 1.89
CA PHE A 255 3.12 13.85 2.32
C PHE A 255 4.53 13.69 2.93
N TRP A 256 5.53 14.32 2.31
CA TRP A 256 6.94 14.29 2.74
C TRP A 256 7.31 15.43 3.71
N GLY A 257 6.34 16.24 4.16
CA GLY A 257 6.57 17.39 5.02
C GLY A 257 6.98 17.01 6.45
N SER A 258 6.43 15.92 6.99
CA SER A 258 6.81 15.34 8.28
C SER A 258 6.37 13.88 8.41
N SER A 259 6.86 13.17 9.43
CA SER A 259 6.41 11.81 9.77
C SER A 259 4.91 11.78 10.05
N GLU A 260 4.38 12.78 10.74
CA GLU A 260 2.97 12.89 11.10
C GLU A 260 2.10 13.12 9.87
N MET A 261 2.57 13.91 8.89
CA MET A 261 1.85 14.11 7.63
C MET A 261 1.82 12.83 6.78
N THR A 262 2.94 12.12 6.70
CA THR A 262 2.96 10.77 6.11
C THR A 262 1.94 9.87 6.82
N THR A 263 1.96 9.82 8.15
CA THR A 263 1.04 8.98 8.91
C THR A 263 -0.43 9.38 8.73
N LEU A 264 -0.74 10.68 8.70
CA LEU A 264 -2.09 11.19 8.45
C LEU A 264 -2.59 10.76 7.07
N ASN A 265 -1.74 10.92 6.04
CA ASN A 265 -2.08 10.54 4.68
C ASN A 265 -2.30 9.02 4.54
N GLU A 266 -1.33 8.20 4.97
CA GLU A 266 -1.43 6.74 4.91
C GLU A 266 -2.65 6.21 5.68
N THR A 267 -2.90 6.75 6.87
CA THR A 267 -4.04 6.30 7.68
C THR A 267 -5.37 6.72 7.07
N ALA A 268 -5.45 7.90 6.45
CA ALA A 268 -6.64 8.34 5.72
C ALA A 268 -6.89 7.45 4.49
N ALA A 269 -5.84 7.11 3.74
CA ALA A 269 -5.90 6.17 2.62
C ALA A 269 -6.31 4.76 3.08
N THR A 270 -5.82 4.28 4.23
CA THR A 270 -6.23 2.99 4.80
C THR A 270 -7.69 2.96 5.19
N LEU A 271 -8.16 3.95 5.96
CA LEU A 271 -9.57 4.00 6.40
C LEU A 271 -10.53 4.17 5.21
N GLY A 272 -10.21 5.11 4.31
CA GLY A 272 -11.01 5.34 3.10
C GLY A 272 -10.98 4.16 2.14
N GLY A 273 -9.79 3.60 1.89
CA GLY A 273 -9.60 2.46 0.99
C GLY A 273 -10.31 1.21 1.49
N GLN A 274 -10.32 0.98 2.81
CA GLN A 274 -11.10 -0.09 3.41
C GLN A 274 -12.60 0.12 3.21
N GLU A 275 -13.14 1.31 3.48
CA GLU A 275 -14.58 1.58 3.33
C GLU A 275 -15.03 1.49 1.86
N ILE A 276 -14.29 2.12 0.93
CA ILE A 276 -14.56 2.05 -0.52
C ILE A 276 -14.43 0.62 -1.03
N GLY A 277 -13.34 -0.06 -0.66
CA GLY A 277 -13.05 -1.41 -1.13
C GLY A 277 -14.04 -2.44 -0.59
N ASP A 278 -14.52 -2.29 0.65
CA ASP A 278 -15.56 -3.15 1.21
C ASP A 278 -16.91 -2.98 0.51
N LEU A 279 -17.26 -1.73 0.15
CA LEU A 279 -18.46 -1.45 -0.64
C LEU A 279 -18.35 -2.04 -2.06
N ALA A 280 -17.22 -1.85 -2.73
CA ALA A 280 -16.96 -2.40 -4.05
C ALA A 280 -16.98 -3.94 -4.02
N PHE A 281 -16.29 -4.56 -3.06
CA PHE A 281 -16.30 -6.03 -2.89
C PHE A 281 -17.72 -6.55 -2.69
N ALA A 282 -18.51 -5.92 -1.83
CA ALA A 282 -19.89 -6.32 -1.58
C ALA A 282 -20.80 -6.14 -2.80
N ALA A 283 -20.58 -5.08 -3.59
CA ALA A 283 -21.29 -4.88 -4.86
C ALA A 283 -20.93 -5.96 -5.89
N MET A 284 -19.67 -6.42 -5.90
CA MET A 284 -19.19 -7.43 -6.84
C MET A 284 -19.74 -8.83 -6.52
N THR A 285 -19.66 -9.26 -5.27
CA THR A 285 -19.89 -10.65 -4.87
C THR A 285 -21.26 -10.88 -4.24
N GLY A 286 -21.95 -9.80 -3.83
CA GLY A 286 -23.15 -9.89 -2.98
C GLY A 286 -22.86 -10.32 -1.54
N GLU A 287 -21.60 -10.62 -1.20
CA GLU A 287 -21.19 -10.92 0.16
C GLU A 287 -20.95 -9.62 0.91
N LYS A 288 -21.60 -9.45 2.08
CA LYS A 288 -21.16 -8.40 3.01
C LYS A 288 -19.76 -8.80 3.47
N GLY A 289 -18.75 -8.08 2.99
CA GLY A 289 -17.35 -8.30 3.33
C GLY A 289 -17.25 -8.67 4.81
N ALA A 290 -16.84 -9.91 5.08
CA ALA A 290 -16.68 -10.34 6.46
C ALA A 290 -15.68 -9.36 7.08
N ARG A 291 -16.14 -8.54 8.04
CA ARG A 291 -15.23 -7.82 8.93
C ARG A 291 -14.17 -8.83 9.34
N GLY A 292 -12.90 -8.51 9.10
CA GLY A 292 -11.78 -9.23 9.71
C GLY A 292 -12.09 -9.47 11.20
N PRO A 293 -11.49 -10.52 11.78
CA PRO A 293 -12.07 -11.37 12.83
C PRO A 293 -13.04 -10.63 13.73
N LYS A 294 -14.25 -11.19 13.91
CA LYS A 294 -15.27 -10.72 14.87
C LYS A 294 -14.61 -10.39 16.23
N SER A 295 -14.19 -9.15 16.41
CA SER A 295 -13.79 -8.62 17.71
C SER A 295 -15.09 -8.48 18.49
N GLY A 296 -15.31 -9.43 19.37
CA GLY A 296 -16.62 -9.77 19.93
C GLY A 296 -16.57 -11.10 20.68
N SER A 297 -15.60 -11.96 20.35
CA SER A 297 -15.09 -12.91 21.34
C SER A 297 -14.33 -12.10 22.41
N PRO A 298 -14.66 -12.23 23.70
CA PRO A 298 -13.86 -11.66 24.76
C PRO A 298 -12.40 -12.10 24.58
N PRO A 299 -11.41 -11.21 24.81
CA PRO A 299 -10.02 -11.63 24.84
C PRO A 299 -9.91 -12.81 25.79
N ILE A 300 -9.35 -13.93 25.33
CA ILE A 300 -9.07 -15.06 26.22
C ILE A 300 -8.03 -14.53 27.22
N PRO A 301 -8.32 -14.45 28.53
CA PRO A 301 -7.37 -13.93 29.50
C PRO A 301 -6.06 -14.72 29.43
N GLY A 302 -4.94 -14.02 29.20
CA GLY A 302 -3.62 -14.64 29.06
C GLY A 302 -3.25 -15.10 27.64
N ALA A 303 -4.10 -14.89 26.62
CA ALA A 303 -3.70 -15.07 25.24
C ALA A 303 -2.70 -13.99 24.82
N PHE A 304 -1.73 -14.37 23.99
CA PHE A 304 -0.76 -13.46 23.41
C PHE A 304 -1.45 -12.38 22.57
N ASP A 305 -1.31 -11.12 23.00
CA ASP A 305 -1.73 -9.95 22.22
C ASP A 305 -0.55 -9.46 21.37
N PHE A 306 -0.64 -9.72 20.08
CA PHE A 306 0.37 -9.31 19.11
C PHE A 306 0.53 -7.78 19.04
N SER A 307 -0.57 -7.04 19.15
CA SER A 307 -0.53 -5.58 19.03
C SER A 307 0.12 -4.95 20.25
N GLU A 308 -0.21 -5.46 21.44
CA GLU A 308 0.46 -5.06 22.68
C GLU A 308 1.96 -5.39 22.63
N ALA A 309 2.32 -6.60 22.20
CA ALA A 309 3.71 -7.02 22.10
C ALA A 309 4.53 -6.14 21.15
N MET A 310 3.96 -5.77 19.98
CA MET A 310 4.61 -4.87 19.02
C MET A 310 4.73 -3.44 19.55
N ARG A 311 3.69 -2.93 20.22
CA ARG A 311 3.69 -1.59 20.82
C ARG A 311 4.71 -1.48 21.95
N GLU A 312 4.78 -2.47 22.84
CA GLU A 312 5.81 -2.56 23.88
C GLU A 312 7.20 -2.52 23.25
N THR A 313 7.39 -3.34 22.20
CA THR A 313 8.67 -3.43 21.48
C THR A 313 9.07 -2.06 20.90
N ARG A 314 8.13 -1.37 20.24
CA ARG A 314 8.33 -0.02 19.68
C ARG A 314 8.77 0.99 20.75
N LEU A 315 8.00 1.08 21.84
CA LEU A 315 8.22 2.08 22.88
C LEU A 315 9.55 1.87 23.60
N LYS A 316 9.88 0.62 23.93
CA LYS A 316 11.13 0.32 24.62
C LYS A 316 12.35 0.51 23.70
N ALA A 317 12.22 0.19 22.40
CA ALA A 317 13.26 0.51 21.43
C ALA A 317 13.51 2.02 21.34
N GLU A 318 12.46 2.86 21.26
CA GLU A 318 12.62 4.33 21.26
C GLU A 318 13.28 4.85 22.53
N GLU A 319 12.95 4.30 23.69
CA GLU A 319 13.57 4.68 24.97
C GLU A 319 15.08 4.41 24.96
N LEU A 320 15.49 3.23 24.47
CA LEU A 320 16.90 2.84 24.37
C LEU A 320 17.64 3.71 23.34
N LEU A 321 17.03 3.98 22.20
CA LEU A 321 17.59 4.85 21.15
C LEU A 321 17.76 6.29 21.65
N ALA A 322 16.79 6.82 22.39
CA ALA A 322 16.88 8.15 23.00
C ALA A 322 18.02 8.26 24.03
N GLN A 323 18.44 7.14 24.62
CA GLN A 323 19.60 7.05 25.52
C GLN A 323 20.92 6.83 24.75
N GLY A 324 20.90 6.75 23.42
CA GLY A 324 22.07 6.47 22.59
C GLY A 324 22.50 5.00 22.59
N LYS A 325 21.66 4.09 23.11
CA LYS A 325 21.98 2.66 23.27
C LYS A 325 21.51 1.86 22.05
N ILE A 326 22.16 2.11 20.92
CA ILE A 326 21.75 1.55 19.63
C ILE A 326 21.80 0.02 19.64
N GLU A 327 22.92 -0.56 20.06
CA GLU A 327 23.11 -2.02 20.08
C GLU A 327 22.16 -2.71 21.07
N GLU A 328 21.87 -2.09 22.22
CA GLU A 328 20.89 -2.61 23.18
C GLU A 328 19.47 -2.58 22.59
N ALA A 329 19.12 -1.52 21.86
CA ALA A 329 17.82 -1.41 21.19
C ALA A 329 17.65 -2.49 20.11
N GLU A 330 18.69 -2.72 19.30
CA GLU A 330 18.69 -3.74 18.24
C GLU A 330 18.62 -5.16 18.81
N ALA A 331 19.39 -5.44 19.87
CA ALA A 331 19.32 -6.73 20.57
C ALA A 331 17.94 -6.97 21.18
N TYR A 332 17.34 -5.95 21.81
CA TYR A 332 15.99 -6.03 22.35
C TYR A 332 14.94 -6.30 21.25
N MET A 333 15.03 -5.62 20.09
CA MET A 333 14.12 -5.88 18.97
C MET A 333 14.22 -7.32 18.44
N GLU A 334 15.44 -7.88 18.37
CA GLU A 334 15.63 -9.29 17.97
C GLU A 334 15.09 -10.28 19.02
N GLU A 335 15.31 -10.02 20.31
CA GLU A 335 14.72 -10.82 21.39
C GLU A 335 13.18 -10.82 21.29
N ARG A 336 12.58 -9.65 21.06
CA ARG A 336 11.14 -9.52 20.87
C ARG A 336 10.64 -10.23 19.62
N ARG A 337 11.39 -10.20 18.52
CA ARG A 337 11.05 -10.96 17.30
C ARG A 337 10.98 -12.46 17.59
N GLN A 338 11.94 -13.00 18.35
CA GLN A 338 11.95 -14.41 18.75
C GLN A 338 10.77 -14.74 19.68
N PHE A 339 10.50 -13.91 20.69
CA PHE A 339 9.34 -14.06 21.56
C PHE A 339 8.01 -14.09 20.78
N ILE A 340 7.84 -13.20 19.79
CA ILE A 340 6.66 -13.16 18.93
C ILE A 340 6.57 -14.42 18.06
N ALA A 341 7.70 -14.92 17.56
CA ALA A 341 7.77 -16.19 16.80
C ALA A 341 7.38 -17.40 17.66
N ASP A 342 7.85 -17.47 18.91
CA ASP A 342 7.50 -18.51 19.87
C ASP A 342 6.00 -18.51 20.21
N ASN A 343 5.33 -17.36 20.06
CA ASN A 343 3.88 -17.22 20.18
C ASN A 343 3.13 -17.44 18.85
N GLY A 344 3.77 -18.07 17.86
CA GLY A 344 3.14 -18.49 16.61
C GLY A 344 2.93 -17.35 15.60
N ARG A 345 3.75 -16.28 15.67
CA ARG A 345 3.75 -15.19 14.69
C ARG A 345 5.16 -14.99 14.13
N PHE A 346 5.40 -15.47 12.92
CA PHE A 346 6.69 -15.27 12.29
C PHE A 346 6.84 -13.84 11.75
N ILE A 347 7.92 -13.17 12.16
CA ILE A 347 8.41 -11.92 11.55
C ILE A 347 9.87 -12.16 11.18
N ARG A 348 10.23 -11.85 9.92
CA ARG A 348 11.59 -12.08 9.40
C ARG A 348 12.63 -11.20 10.10
N LYS A 349 12.33 -9.92 10.31
CA LYS A 349 13.23 -8.94 10.90
C LYS A 349 12.46 -7.82 11.60
N ILE A 350 12.86 -7.46 12.82
CA ILE A 350 12.39 -6.25 13.52
C ILE A 350 13.61 -5.38 13.77
N ASN A 351 13.60 -4.16 13.24
CA ASN A 351 14.60 -3.13 13.47
C ASN A 351 13.98 -1.73 13.31
N GLN A 352 14.81 -0.69 13.25
CA GLN A 352 14.36 0.69 13.08
C GLN A 352 13.64 0.89 11.74
N ALA A 353 14.12 0.27 10.66
CA ALA A 353 13.48 0.34 9.35
C ALA A 353 12.11 -0.33 9.33
N PHE A 354 11.94 -1.46 10.04
CA PHE A 354 10.65 -2.11 10.25
C PHE A 354 9.63 -1.17 10.90
N PHE A 355 10.01 -0.52 12.00
CA PHE A 355 9.09 0.40 12.68
C PHE A 355 8.90 1.71 11.92
N ALA A 356 9.91 2.16 11.15
CA ALA A 356 9.79 3.33 10.29
C ALA A 356 8.84 3.09 9.11
N PHE A 357 8.76 1.86 8.61
CA PHE A 357 7.83 1.47 7.56
C PHE A 357 6.43 1.18 8.12
N HIS A 358 6.27 0.20 9.01
CA HIS A 358 4.95 -0.19 9.51
C HIS A 358 4.32 0.85 10.45
N GLY A 359 5.13 1.69 11.09
CA GLY A 359 4.64 2.74 11.97
C GLY A 359 3.92 3.88 11.25
N SER A 360 4.07 4.01 9.92
CA SER A 360 3.32 5.00 9.14
C SER A 360 1.83 4.70 9.05
N TYR A 361 1.43 3.43 9.24
CA TYR A 361 0.04 3.01 9.30
C TYR A 361 -0.46 3.09 10.75
N ALA A 362 -1.17 4.17 11.13
CA ALA A 362 -1.51 4.42 12.53
C ALA A 362 -2.53 3.43 13.13
N ASP A 363 -3.21 2.66 12.28
CA ASP A 363 -4.10 1.57 12.68
C ASP A 363 -3.34 0.25 12.91
N GLY A 364 -2.06 0.19 12.56
CA GLY A 364 -1.20 -0.97 12.69
C GLY A 364 -0.61 -1.17 14.10
N PRO A 365 -0.28 -2.41 14.47
CA PRO A 365 0.27 -2.77 15.78
C PRO A 365 1.66 -2.17 16.06
N ALA A 366 2.35 -1.71 15.02
CA ALA A 366 3.64 -1.05 15.10
C ALA A 366 3.55 0.46 15.38
N SER A 367 2.35 1.05 15.36
CA SER A 367 2.16 2.49 15.55
C SER A 367 1.80 2.85 17.00
N VAL A 368 2.30 4.00 17.43
CA VAL A 368 1.96 4.65 18.71
C VAL A 368 1.26 5.99 18.49
N SER A 369 0.96 6.32 17.23
CA SER A 369 0.40 7.62 16.84
C SER A 369 -1.07 7.74 17.26
N PRO A 370 -1.50 8.91 17.80
CA PRO A 370 -2.91 9.16 18.10
C PRO A 370 -3.76 9.38 16.83
N ILE A 371 -3.12 9.55 15.66
CA ILE A 371 -3.75 9.95 14.40
C ILE A 371 -4.87 9.00 13.98
N ASN A 372 -4.73 7.69 14.18
CA ASN A 372 -5.78 6.74 13.81
C ASN A 372 -7.08 6.99 14.59
N GLU A 373 -7.01 7.16 15.91
CA GLU A 373 -8.22 7.44 16.71
C GLU A 373 -8.78 8.84 16.42
N GLN A 374 -7.92 9.81 16.13
CA GLN A 374 -8.33 11.14 15.68
C GLN A 374 -9.04 11.12 14.32
N LEU A 375 -8.58 10.33 13.36
CA LEU A 375 -9.23 10.16 12.06
C LEU A 375 -10.53 9.37 12.17
N LYS A 376 -10.59 8.33 13.01
CA LYS A 376 -11.85 7.64 13.32
C LYS A 376 -12.86 8.59 13.95
N GLU A 377 -12.41 9.48 14.83
CA GLU A 377 -13.26 10.53 15.38
C GLU A 377 -13.78 11.45 14.29
N LEU A 378 -12.91 11.96 13.42
CA LEU A 378 -13.33 12.78 12.28
C LEU A 378 -14.33 12.05 11.38
N ARG A 379 -14.08 10.76 11.09
CA ARG A 379 -14.99 9.92 10.30
C ARG A 379 -16.36 9.79 10.95
N ARG A 380 -16.44 9.62 12.29
CA ARG A 380 -17.71 9.56 13.03
C ARG A 380 -18.50 10.87 13.00
N ARG A 381 -17.80 12.01 12.91
CA ARG A 381 -18.42 13.35 12.81
C ARG A 381 -18.81 13.74 11.39
N SER A 382 -18.32 13.02 10.39
CA SER A 382 -18.59 13.33 8.99
C SER A 382 -19.90 12.71 8.53
N ASP A 383 -20.74 13.48 7.84
CA ASP A 383 -22.03 13.05 7.32
C ASP A 383 -21.91 11.90 6.31
N SER A 384 -20.83 11.90 5.53
CA SER A 384 -20.53 10.88 4.54
C SER A 384 -19.04 10.55 4.45
N LEU A 385 -18.72 9.43 3.79
CA LEU A 385 -17.35 9.07 3.43
C LEU A 385 -16.68 10.15 2.56
N GLY A 386 -17.44 10.73 1.62
CA GLY A 386 -16.95 11.81 0.77
C GLY A 386 -16.57 13.05 1.58
N ASP A 387 -17.39 13.43 2.55
CA ASP A 387 -17.13 14.59 3.41
C ASP A 387 -15.92 14.36 4.31
N PHE A 388 -15.81 13.15 4.87
CA PHE A 388 -14.64 12.74 5.64
C PHE A 388 -13.34 12.90 4.85
N LEU A 389 -13.25 12.25 3.68
CA LEU A 389 -12.03 12.25 2.88
C LEU A 389 -11.69 13.63 2.32
N LYS A 390 -12.69 14.41 1.89
CA LYS A 390 -12.48 15.79 1.43
C LYS A 390 -12.01 16.72 2.54
N THR A 391 -12.52 16.54 3.76
CA THR A 391 -12.06 17.30 4.92
C THR A 391 -10.62 16.96 5.24
N VAL A 392 -10.29 15.68 5.38
CA VAL A 392 -8.92 15.21 5.68
C VAL A 392 -7.93 15.66 4.60
N ALA A 393 -8.31 15.60 3.33
CA ALA A 393 -7.46 15.99 2.22
C ALA A 393 -7.08 17.48 2.20
N SER A 394 -7.85 18.33 2.90
CA SER A 394 -7.62 19.78 2.92
C SER A 394 -6.47 20.21 3.84
N PHE A 395 -6.04 19.35 4.77
CA PHE A 395 -5.00 19.69 5.73
C PHE A 395 -3.61 19.67 5.08
N SER A 396 -2.88 20.77 5.24
CA SER A 396 -1.49 20.92 4.77
C SER A 396 -0.46 20.67 5.87
N SER A 397 -0.90 20.62 7.14
CA SER A 397 -0.06 20.33 8.28
C SER A 397 -0.83 19.56 9.37
N ILE A 398 -0.08 18.87 10.23
CA ILE A 398 -0.66 18.15 11.37
C ILE A 398 -1.35 19.09 12.35
N GLN A 399 -0.86 20.33 12.48
CA GLN A 399 -1.43 21.34 13.36
C GLN A 399 -2.82 21.78 12.90
N GLU A 400 -3.03 21.96 11.59
CA GLU A 400 -4.35 22.28 11.04
C GLU A 400 -5.37 21.19 11.34
N PHE A 401 -4.96 19.92 11.23
CA PHE A 401 -5.81 18.77 11.57
C PHE A 401 -6.18 18.73 13.06
N THR A 402 -5.20 18.92 13.96
CA THR A 402 -5.47 18.89 15.40
C THR A 402 -6.28 20.10 15.86
N ASP A 403 -6.04 21.28 15.30
CA ASP A 403 -6.82 22.50 15.58
C ASP A 403 -8.27 22.35 15.12
N TYR A 404 -8.50 21.75 13.94
CA TYR A 404 -9.85 21.44 13.45
C TYR A 404 -10.62 20.55 14.43
N LEU A 405 -9.99 19.47 14.92
CA LEU A 405 -10.61 18.56 15.87
C LEU A 405 -10.91 19.23 17.23
N ALA A 406 -10.05 20.15 17.67
CA ALA A 406 -10.20 20.86 18.94
C ALA A 406 -11.28 21.96 18.87
N ALA A 407 -11.31 22.75 17.80
CA ALA A 407 -12.31 23.82 17.60
C ALA A 407 -13.73 23.27 17.64
N ASP A 408 -13.95 22.12 17.02
CA ASP A 408 -15.25 21.47 16.93
C ASP A 408 -15.74 20.88 18.28
N GLN A 409 -14.82 20.52 19.19
CA GLN A 409 -15.17 20.14 20.57
C GLN A 409 -15.64 21.34 21.41
N SER A 410 -15.15 22.54 21.11
CA SER A 410 -15.53 23.75 21.84
C SER A 410 -16.94 24.23 21.48
N SER A 411 -17.38 24.04 20.22
CA SER A 411 -18.74 24.30 19.77
C SER A 411 -19.75 23.33 20.39
N ALA A 412 -19.43 22.04 20.48
CA ALA A 412 -20.31 21.03 21.09
C ALA A 412 -20.52 21.24 22.61
N ASN A 413 -19.54 21.80 23.32
CA ASN A 413 -19.64 22.12 24.75
C ASN A 413 -20.32 23.47 25.04
N SER A 414 -20.73 24.22 24.01
CA SER A 414 -21.29 25.56 24.15
C SER A 414 -22.82 25.66 23.96
N GLU A 415 -23.54 24.53 23.81
CA GLU A 415 -25.00 24.54 23.86
C GLU A 415 -25.49 24.99 25.25
N PRO A 416 -26.28 26.08 25.35
CA PRO A 416 -26.72 26.58 26.64
C PRO A 416 -27.78 25.64 27.23
N GLN A 417 -27.56 25.22 28.48
CA GLN A 417 -28.58 24.63 29.33
C GLN A 417 -29.84 25.49 29.26
N SER A 418 -30.94 24.91 28.75
CA SER A 418 -32.23 25.57 28.69
C SER A 418 -32.59 26.07 30.08
N VAL A 419 -32.69 27.39 30.23
CA VAL A 419 -33.21 28.04 31.42
C VAL A 419 -34.65 27.57 31.58
N GLY A 420 -34.88 26.70 32.56
CA GLY A 420 -36.21 26.28 32.97
C GLY A 420 -36.97 27.49 33.51
N ASP A 421 -38.01 27.87 32.77
CA ASP A 421 -38.96 28.91 33.13
C ASP A 421 -39.58 28.59 34.51
N LYS A 422 -39.44 29.53 35.45
CA LYS A 422 -40.27 29.58 36.65
C LYS A 422 -41.65 30.07 36.26
N ARG A 423 -42.68 29.26 36.51
CA ARG A 423 -44.02 29.72 36.86
C ARG A 423 -44.45 29.09 38.17
#